data_AF-A0A286XK31-F1
#
_entry.id   AF-A0A286XK31-F1
#
_cell.length_a   1.000
_cell.length_b   1.000
_cell.length_c   1.000
_cell.angle_alpha   90.00
_cell.angle_beta   90.00
_cell.angle_gamma   90.00
#
_symmetry.space_group_name_H-M   'P 1'
#
loop_
_entity.id
_entity.type
_entity.pdbx_description
1 polymer ?
#
loop_
_entity_poly.entity_id
_entity_poly.type
_entity_poly.pdbx_seq_one_letter_code
_entity_poly.pdbx_strand_id
1 'polypeptide(L)'
;MRNNFEYTKRKTFLRTHLQIIIAVSQLIADVALSGGSRFQESLFIINNFANSDRPMKATAFPTEVKDLTKRIRTVLMATAQMKEHEKDPEMLIDLQYSLAKSYASTPELRKTWLDSMAKIHIKNGDFSEAAMCYVHVAALVAEFLHRKKLFPSGCSAFKKITPNIDEEGAMKEDAGMMDVHYSEEVLLELLEQCVDGLWKAERYEVISEISKLIIPIYEKRREFEKLTQVYRTLHGAYTKILEVMHTKKRLLGTFFRVAFYGQTFFEEEDGKEYIYKEPKLTGLSEISLRLVKLYGEKFGTENVKIIQDSDKVNAKELDPKYAHIQVTYVKPYFDDKELMERKTEFERNHNINRFVFEAPYTLSGKKQGCIEEQCKRRTILMTSNSFPYVKKRIPIHCEQQINLKPIDVATDEIKDKTAELQKLCSSADVDMIQLQLKLQGCVSVQVNAGPLAYARAFLNDSQASKYPPKKVNELKDMFRKFIQACSIALELNERLIKEDQVEYHEGLKSNFRDMVKELSDIIHEQL
;
A
#
# COMPACT_ATOMS: atom_id res chain seq x y z
N MET A 1 35.03 -25.85 -6.81
CA MET A 1 34.53 -25.37 -8.12
C MET A 1 34.83 -26.37 -9.23
N ARG A 2 36.10 -26.61 -9.60
CA ARG A 2 36.47 -27.53 -10.69
C ARG A 2 35.92 -28.95 -10.54
N ASN A 3 36.09 -29.61 -9.40
CA ASN A 3 35.55 -30.95 -9.18
C ASN A 3 34.03 -31.01 -9.33
N ASN A 4 33.31 -29.94 -8.94
CA ASN A 4 31.85 -29.86 -9.10
C ASN A 4 31.47 -29.64 -10.58
N PHE A 5 32.22 -28.81 -11.30
CA PHE A 5 32.05 -28.61 -12.74
C PHE A 5 32.33 -29.90 -13.53
N GLU A 6 33.35 -30.66 -13.15
CA GLU A 6 33.64 -31.97 -13.75
C GLU A 6 32.55 -32.99 -13.41
N TYR A 7 32.04 -32.99 -12.17
CA TYR A 7 30.93 -33.85 -11.73
C TYR A 7 29.63 -33.61 -12.51
N THR A 8 29.33 -32.37 -12.90
CA THR A 8 28.16 -32.02 -13.72
C THR A 8 28.39 -32.19 -15.22
N LYS A 9 29.41 -32.97 -15.62
CA LYS A 9 29.81 -33.18 -17.03
C LYS A 9 30.18 -31.89 -17.75
N ARG A 10 30.86 -30.97 -17.07
CA ARG A 10 31.34 -29.67 -17.58
C ARG A 10 30.23 -28.73 -18.05
N LYS A 11 29.05 -28.82 -17.42
CA LYS A 11 27.92 -27.95 -17.73
C LYS A 11 27.86 -26.74 -16.80
N THR A 12 27.97 -26.96 -15.49
CA THR A 12 27.85 -25.87 -14.50
C THR A 12 28.40 -26.25 -13.11
N PHE A 13 28.86 -25.31 -12.28
CA PHE A 13 29.15 -25.59 -10.85
C PHE A 13 28.13 -24.97 -9.89
N LEU A 14 26.86 -24.92 -10.32
CA LEU A 14 25.79 -24.18 -9.67
C LEU A 14 25.65 -24.42 -8.16
N ARG A 15 25.82 -25.65 -7.67
CA ARG A 15 25.81 -25.95 -6.23
C ARG A 15 26.85 -25.13 -5.45
N THR A 16 28.12 -25.16 -5.90
CA THR A 16 29.19 -24.38 -5.27
C THR A 16 28.96 -22.89 -5.47
N HIS A 17 28.44 -22.48 -6.62
CA HIS A 17 28.08 -21.09 -6.92
C HIS A 17 27.03 -20.54 -5.93
N LEU A 18 25.94 -21.29 -5.69
CA LEU A 18 24.87 -20.91 -4.77
C LEU A 18 25.34 -20.90 -3.32
N GLN A 19 26.05 -21.95 -2.88
CA GLN A 19 26.58 -22.02 -1.52
C GLN A 19 27.50 -20.85 -1.19
N ILE A 20 28.36 -20.43 -2.13
CA ILE A 20 29.24 -19.27 -1.93
C ILE A 20 28.42 -17.99 -1.87
N ILE A 21 27.43 -17.79 -2.75
CA ILE A 21 26.60 -16.57 -2.70
C ILE A 21 25.78 -16.52 -1.40
N ILE A 22 25.17 -17.62 -0.97
CA ILE A 22 24.43 -17.70 0.29
C ILE A 22 25.35 -17.42 1.47
N ALA A 23 26.51 -18.09 1.54
CA ALA A 23 27.48 -17.90 2.62
C ALA A 23 27.98 -16.45 2.67
N VAL A 24 28.31 -15.85 1.52
CA VAL A 24 28.67 -14.43 1.43
C VAL A 24 27.51 -13.56 1.90
N SER A 25 26.28 -13.84 1.48
CA SER A 25 25.10 -13.06 1.88
C SER A 25 24.83 -13.14 3.39
N GLN A 26 25.00 -14.31 4.00
CA GLN A 26 24.84 -14.55 5.44
C GLN A 26 25.98 -13.94 6.26
N LEU A 27 27.23 -14.08 5.80
CA LEU A 27 28.41 -13.55 6.47
C LEU A 27 28.44 -12.02 6.53
N ILE A 28 27.81 -11.34 5.57
CA ILE A 28 27.80 -9.87 5.57
C ILE A 28 26.72 -9.32 6.53
N ALA A 29 25.68 -10.10 6.86
CA ALA A 29 24.67 -9.70 7.85
C ALA A 29 25.26 -9.52 9.27
N ASP A 30 26.39 -10.17 9.59
CA ASP A 30 27.00 -10.22 10.92
C ASP A 30 28.23 -9.31 11.12
N VAL A 31 28.35 -8.20 10.38
CA VAL A 31 29.34 -7.12 10.65
C VAL A 31 30.81 -7.57 10.61
N ALA A 32 31.43 -7.63 9.41
CA ALA A 32 32.90 -7.52 9.27
C ALA A 32 33.43 -7.39 7.83
N LEU A 33 32.69 -7.82 6.80
CA LEU A 33 33.22 -7.89 5.43
C LEU A 33 32.80 -6.67 4.61
N SER A 34 33.48 -5.54 4.80
CA SER A 34 33.35 -4.35 3.93
C SER A 34 33.93 -4.55 2.51
N GLY A 35 33.95 -5.79 1.99
CA GLY A 35 34.55 -6.08 0.68
C GLY A 35 35.99 -5.55 0.56
N GLY A 36 36.76 -5.59 1.65
CA GLY A 36 38.09 -4.97 1.74
C GLY A 36 39.04 -5.40 0.62
N SER A 37 40.12 -4.65 0.42
CA SER A 37 41.08 -4.86 -0.69
C SER A 37 41.54 -6.31 -0.82
N ARG A 38 41.76 -7.01 0.31
CA ARG A 38 42.11 -8.45 0.37
C ARG A 38 41.03 -9.37 -0.19
N PHE A 39 39.76 -9.06 0.03
CA PHE A 39 38.66 -9.84 -0.53
C PHE A 39 38.56 -9.64 -2.04
N GLN A 40 38.70 -8.39 -2.52
CA GLN A 40 38.74 -8.12 -3.97
C GLN A 40 39.96 -8.77 -4.64
N GLU A 41 41.10 -8.76 -3.98
CA GLU A 41 42.33 -9.45 -4.41
C GLU A 41 42.09 -10.97 -4.49
N SER A 42 41.39 -11.57 -3.52
CA SER A 42 41.01 -12.99 -3.57
C SER A 42 40.10 -13.33 -4.76
N LEU A 43 39.11 -12.49 -5.09
CA LEU A 43 38.24 -12.66 -6.26
C LEU A 43 39.02 -12.52 -7.57
N PHE A 44 40.02 -11.63 -7.60
CA PHE A 44 40.91 -11.46 -8.75
C PHE A 44 41.78 -12.70 -8.94
N ILE A 45 42.37 -13.23 -7.87
CA ILE A 45 43.17 -14.46 -7.88
C ILE A 45 42.33 -15.65 -8.38
N ILE A 46 41.09 -15.82 -7.90
CA ILE A 46 40.17 -16.88 -8.35
C ILE A 46 39.92 -16.79 -9.87
N ASN A 47 39.65 -15.59 -10.39
CA ASN A 47 39.48 -15.38 -11.84
C ASN A 47 40.75 -15.73 -12.62
N ASN A 48 41.94 -15.36 -12.11
CA ASN A 48 43.21 -15.67 -12.77
C ASN A 48 43.47 -17.17 -12.81
N PHE A 49 43.17 -17.90 -11.72
CA PHE A 49 43.26 -19.36 -11.71
C PHE A 49 42.33 -20.01 -12.73
N ALA A 50 41.07 -19.56 -12.81
CA ALA A 50 40.11 -20.09 -13.78
C ALA A 50 40.53 -19.83 -15.24
N ASN A 51 41.12 -18.67 -15.53
CA ASN A 51 41.61 -18.32 -16.87
C ASN A 51 42.95 -19.01 -17.24
N SER A 52 43.75 -19.36 -16.24
CA SER A 52 45.07 -20.00 -16.43
C SER A 52 44.98 -21.53 -16.51
N ASP A 53 43.83 -22.12 -16.15
CA ASP A 53 43.60 -23.57 -16.17
C ASP A 53 43.45 -24.10 -17.61
N ARG A 54 44.57 -24.53 -18.20
CA ARG A 54 44.67 -25.01 -19.60
C ARG A 54 43.56 -26.03 -20.00
N PRO A 55 43.28 -27.10 -19.24
CA PRO A 55 42.22 -28.06 -19.58
C PRO A 55 40.79 -27.50 -19.49
N MET A 56 40.57 -26.40 -18.76
CA MET A 56 39.25 -25.78 -18.59
C MET A 56 39.03 -24.54 -19.47
N LYS A 57 40.10 -24.00 -20.08
CA LYS A 57 40.08 -22.76 -20.87
C LYS A 57 39.11 -22.78 -22.06
N ALA A 58 38.88 -23.95 -22.66
CA ALA A 58 37.95 -24.13 -23.79
C ALA A 58 36.51 -24.50 -23.37
N THR A 59 36.19 -24.43 -22.08
CA THR A 59 34.87 -24.78 -21.52
C THR A 59 34.14 -23.53 -21.00
N ALA A 60 32.90 -23.68 -20.54
CA ALA A 60 32.14 -22.61 -19.89
C ALA A 60 32.66 -22.21 -18.50
N PHE A 61 33.62 -22.97 -17.94
CA PHE A 61 34.11 -22.79 -16.57
C PHE A 61 34.64 -21.38 -16.27
N PRO A 62 35.52 -20.77 -17.10
CA PRO A 62 36.03 -19.42 -16.80
C PRO A 62 34.91 -18.37 -16.83
N THR A 63 33.94 -18.52 -17.73
CA THR A 63 32.77 -17.63 -17.83
C THR A 63 31.88 -17.76 -16.59
N GLU A 64 31.60 -18.97 -16.12
CA GLU A 64 30.82 -19.18 -14.89
C GLU A 64 31.54 -18.66 -13.64
N VAL A 65 32.88 -18.78 -13.55
CA VAL A 65 33.66 -18.19 -12.44
C VAL A 65 33.62 -16.67 -12.51
N LYS A 66 33.69 -16.08 -13.70
CA LYS A 66 33.53 -14.63 -13.89
C LYS A 66 32.14 -14.16 -13.46
N ASP A 67 31.09 -14.88 -13.82
CA ASP A 67 29.72 -14.59 -13.40
C ASP A 67 29.53 -14.71 -11.89
N LEU A 68 30.12 -15.73 -11.26
CA LEU A 68 30.14 -15.86 -9.79
C LEU A 68 30.76 -14.61 -9.16
N THR A 69 31.97 -14.24 -9.58
CA THR A 69 32.68 -13.10 -8.97
C THR A 69 31.96 -11.77 -9.23
N LYS A 70 31.29 -11.61 -10.38
CA LYS A 70 30.43 -10.46 -10.65
C LYS A 70 29.25 -10.41 -9.68
N ARG A 71 28.55 -11.53 -9.47
CA ARG A 71 27.43 -11.61 -8.51
C ARG A 71 27.88 -11.34 -7.08
N ILE A 72 29.02 -11.89 -6.65
CA ILE A 72 29.61 -11.61 -5.33
C ILE A 72 29.90 -10.11 -5.17
N ARG A 73 30.48 -9.46 -6.19
CA ARG A 73 30.70 -8.00 -6.16
C ARG A 73 29.40 -7.21 -6.06
N THR A 74 28.36 -7.62 -6.78
CA THR A 74 27.03 -6.99 -6.68
C THR A 74 26.44 -7.11 -5.27
N VAL A 75 26.53 -8.29 -4.65
CA VAL A 75 26.11 -8.46 -3.24
C VAL A 75 26.91 -7.55 -2.33
N LEU A 76 28.23 -7.54 -2.43
CA LEU A 76 29.10 -6.70 -1.60
C LEU A 76 28.79 -5.20 -1.73
N MET A 77 28.61 -4.70 -2.95
CA MET A 77 28.26 -3.30 -3.19
C MET A 77 26.91 -2.98 -2.57
N ALA A 78 25.90 -3.81 -2.82
CA ALA A 78 24.58 -3.61 -2.25
C ALA A 78 24.59 -3.70 -0.73
N THR A 79 25.38 -4.59 -0.12
CA THR A 79 25.46 -4.67 1.34
C THR A 79 26.26 -3.52 1.96
N ALA A 80 27.26 -2.98 1.27
CA ALA A 80 27.91 -1.73 1.70
C ALA A 80 26.89 -0.58 1.73
N GLN A 81 26.07 -0.45 0.68
CA GLN A 81 24.96 0.51 0.65
C GLN A 81 23.94 0.24 1.76
N MET A 82 23.58 -1.02 2.02
CA MET A 82 22.66 -1.36 3.13
C MET A 82 23.19 -0.88 4.49
N LYS A 83 24.51 -0.98 4.72
CA LYS A 83 25.13 -0.52 5.97
C LYS A 83 25.10 1.01 6.08
N GLU A 84 25.35 1.71 4.99
CA GLU A 84 25.24 3.18 4.95
C GLU A 84 23.81 3.66 5.24
N HIS A 85 22.82 2.85 4.88
CA HIS A 85 21.40 3.12 5.06
C HIS A 85 20.76 2.33 6.21
N GLU A 86 21.52 1.80 7.17
CA GLU A 86 20.99 0.98 8.27
C GLU A 86 19.94 1.73 9.12
N LYS A 87 20.06 3.05 9.21
CA LYS A 87 19.13 3.92 9.93
C LYS A 87 17.86 4.28 9.15
N ASP A 88 17.83 4.01 7.84
CA ASP A 88 16.69 4.26 6.95
C ASP A 88 16.00 2.93 6.64
N PRO A 89 14.95 2.56 7.39
CA PRO A 89 14.34 1.24 7.27
C PRO A 89 13.68 1.03 5.90
N GLU A 90 13.13 2.07 5.29
CA GLU A 90 12.54 1.96 3.96
C GLU A 90 13.60 1.75 2.87
N MET A 91 14.70 2.51 2.89
CA MET A 91 15.79 2.31 1.93
C MET A 91 16.47 0.96 2.10
N LEU A 92 16.70 0.53 3.34
CA LEU A 92 17.28 -0.79 3.62
C LEU A 92 16.44 -1.91 3.00
N ILE A 93 15.11 -1.84 3.15
CA ILE A 93 14.18 -2.81 2.56
C ILE A 93 14.17 -2.72 1.02
N ASP A 94 14.24 -1.52 0.43
CA ASP A 94 14.33 -1.37 -1.02
C ASP A 94 15.60 -1.98 -1.61
N LEU A 95 16.74 -1.79 -0.95
CA LEU A 95 18.02 -2.41 -1.34
C LEU A 95 17.94 -3.94 -1.22
N GLN A 96 17.35 -4.47 -0.14
CA GLN A 96 17.17 -5.92 0.04
C GLN A 96 16.25 -6.50 -1.02
N TYR A 97 15.15 -5.82 -1.32
CA TYR A 97 14.25 -6.22 -2.38
C TYR A 97 14.91 -6.17 -3.77
N SER A 98 15.72 -5.15 -4.06
CA SER A 98 16.46 -5.04 -5.33
C SER A 98 17.40 -6.23 -5.52
N LEU A 99 18.14 -6.61 -4.47
CA LEU A 99 18.94 -7.83 -4.46
C LEU A 99 18.07 -9.08 -4.65
N ALA A 100 17.00 -9.22 -3.88
CA ALA A 100 16.08 -10.35 -3.99
C ALA A 100 15.54 -10.50 -5.42
N LYS A 101 15.18 -9.38 -6.06
CA LYS A 101 14.65 -9.33 -7.42
C LYS A 101 15.71 -9.73 -8.46
N SER A 102 16.97 -9.34 -8.26
CA SER A 102 18.09 -9.78 -9.11
C SER A 102 18.29 -11.31 -9.09
N TYR A 103 17.81 -11.97 -8.03
CA TYR A 103 17.83 -13.42 -7.85
C TYR A 103 16.49 -14.11 -8.13
N ALA A 104 15.52 -13.45 -8.77
CA ALA A 104 14.21 -14.04 -9.07
C ALA A 104 14.28 -15.35 -9.87
N SER A 105 15.35 -15.55 -10.66
CA SER A 105 15.59 -16.81 -11.38
C SER A 105 16.08 -17.96 -10.49
N THR A 106 16.43 -17.70 -9.24
CA THR A 106 17.09 -18.63 -8.31
C THR A 106 16.32 -18.67 -6.98
N PRO A 107 15.43 -19.67 -6.80
CA PRO A 107 14.47 -19.67 -5.70
C PRO A 107 15.08 -19.62 -4.30
N GLU A 108 16.18 -20.32 -4.06
CA GLU A 108 16.81 -20.40 -2.75
C GLU A 108 17.35 -19.04 -2.27
N LEU A 109 17.95 -18.27 -3.20
CA LEU A 109 18.40 -16.90 -2.92
C LEU A 109 17.22 -15.95 -2.76
N ARG A 110 16.20 -16.04 -3.64
CA ARG A 110 14.98 -15.24 -3.51
C ARG A 110 14.30 -15.46 -2.16
N LYS A 111 14.18 -16.72 -1.72
CA LYS A 111 13.66 -17.10 -0.40
C LYS A 111 14.47 -16.50 0.74
N THR A 112 15.80 -16.63 0.70
CA THR A 112 16.68 -16.13 1.78
C THR A 112 16.50 -14.63 2.00
N TRP A 113 16.38 -13.85 0.93
CA TRP A 113 16.16 -12.40 1.04
C TRP A 113 14.75 -12.06 1.54
N LEU A 114 13.71 -12.74 1.05
CA LEU A 114 12.34 -12.52 1.55
C LEU A 114 12.21 -12.89 3.04
N ASP A 115 12.84 -13.97 3.50
CA ASP A 115 12.90 -14.35 4.91
C ASP A 115 13.64 -13.29 5.76
N SER A 116 14.73 -12.72 5.24
CA SER A 116 15.45 -11.61 5.87
C SER A 116 14.54 -10.37 6.00
N MET A 117 13.86 -9.99 4.92
CA MET A 117 12.93 -8.86 4.91
C MET A 117 11.79 -9.07 5.92
N ALA A 118 11.23 -10.29 6.00
CA ALA A 118 10.18 -10.62 6.96
C ALA A 118 10.63 -10.41 8.42
N LYS A 119 11.87 -10.78 8.76
CA LYS A 119 12.45 -10.57 10.09
C LYS A 119 12.57 -9.08 10.44
N ILE A 120 13.00 -8.26 9.49
CA ILE A 120 13.09 -6.80 9.67
C ILE A 120 11.70 -6.20 9.88
N HIS A 121 10.72 -6.58 9.06
CA HIS A 121 9.34 -6.13 9.21
C HIS A 121 8.74 -6.50 10.57
N ILE A 122 9.00 -7.72 11.07
CA ILE A 122 8.59 -8.12 12.42
C ILE A 122 9.23 -7.25 13.49
N LYS A 123 10.54 -6.97 13.38
CA LYS A 123 11.26 -6.09 14.31
C LYS A 123 10.67 -4.67 14.32
N ASN A 124 10.19 -4.20 13.18
CA ASN A 124 9.59 -2.87 13.01
C ASN A 124 8.09 -2.83 13.35
N GLY A 125 7.44 -3.98 13.58
CA GLY A 125 6.00 -4.08 13.81
C GLY A 125 5.15 -4.01 12.54
N ASP A 126 5.76 -4.09 11.35
CA ASP A 126 5.12 -4.06 10.04
C ASP A 126 4.62 -5.47 9.64
N PHE A 127 3.67 -6.01 10.41
CA PHE A 127 3.25 -7.42 10.28
C PHE A 127 2.57 -7.75 8.95
N SER A 128 1.89 -6.79 8.31
CA SER A 128 1.31 -7.00 6.97
C SER A 128 2.38 -7.28 5.93
N GLU A 129 3.47 -6.52 5.96
CA GLU A 129 4.59 -6.64 5.04
C GLU A 129 5.37 -7.94 5.29
N ALA A 130 5.54 -8.33 6.57
CA ALA A 130 6.09 -9.63 6.93
C ALA A 130 5.23 -10.81 6.43
N ALA A 131 3.90 -10.73 6.60
CA ALA A 131 2.98 -11.76 6.10
C ALA A 131 3.05 -11.88 4.56
N MET A 132 3.17 -10.77 3.84
CA MET A 132 3.36 -10.81 2.38
C MET A 132 4.70 -11.45 2.01
N CYS A 133 5.78 -11.23 2.77
CA CYS A 133 7.04 -11.94 2.51
C CYS A 133 6.85 -13.46 2.60
N TYR A 134 6.15 -13.96 3.62
CA TYR A 134 5.84 -15.40 3.74
C TYR A 134 4.97 -15.92 2.60
N VAL A 135 3.93 -15.16 2.22
CA VAL A 135 3.07 -15.52 1.08
C VAL A 135 3.88 -15.62 -0.22
N HIS A 136 4.80 -14.68 -0.45
CA HIS A 136 5.71 -14.73 -1.61
C HIS A 136 6.64 -15.94 -1.58
N VAL A 137 7.22 -16.28 -0.42
CA VAL A 137 8.05 -17.49 -0.26
C VAL A 137 7.25 -18.77 -0.50
N ALA A 138 6.05 -18.87 0.08
CA ALA A 138 5.17 -20.03 -0.11
C ALA A 138 4.77 -20.20 -1.58
N ALA A 139 4.44 -19.11 -2.27
CA ALA A 139 4.10 -19.16 -3.70
C ALA A 139 5.28 -19.53 -4.58
N LEU A 140 6.48 -19.03 -4.28
CA LEU A 140 7.72 -19.40 -4.97
C LEU A 140 7.99 -20.91 -4.85
N VAL A 141 7.82 -21.48 -3.65
CA VAL A 141 7.97 -22.92 -3.41
C VAL A 141 6.86 -23.73 -4.08
N ALA A 142 5.61 -23.23 -4.05
CA ALA A 142 4.49 -23.87 -4.74
C ALA A 142 4.71 -23.90 -6.26
N GLU A 143 5.18 -22.81 -6.86
CA GLU A 143 5.53 -22.73 -8.29
C GLU A 143 6.66 -23.70 -8.65
N PHE A 144 7.69 -23.81 -7.80
CA PHE A 144 8.76 -24.79 -7.96
C PHE A 144 8.21 -26.22 -8.00
N LEU A 145 7.40 -26.59 -7.01
CA LEU A 145 6.81 -27.93 -6.91
C LEU A 145 5.83 -28.20 -8.06
N HIS A 146 5.09 -27.18 -8.50
CA HIS A 146 4.17 -27.27 -9.62
C HIS A 146 4.90 -27.61 -10.93
N ARG A 147 6.01 -26.93 -11.24
CA ARG A 147 6.83 -27.22 -12.42
C ARG A 147 7.47 -28.61 -12.37
N LYS A 148 7.79 -29.10 -11.16
CA LYS A 148 8.23 -30.48 -10.93
C LYS A 148 7.09 -31.51 -10.97
N LYS A 149 5.85 -31.08 -11.17
CA LYS A 149 4.62 -31.90 -11.14
C LYS A 149 4.38 -32.59 -9.80
N LEU A 150 4.91 -32.02 -8.71
CA LEU A 150 4.76 -32.52 -7.35
C LEU A 150 3.61 -31.84 -6.60
N PHE A 151 3.09 -30.72 -7.11
CA PHE A 151 2.00 -29.98 -6.50
C PHE A 151 1.03 -29.43 -7.58
N PRO A 152 -0.29 -29.41 -7.35
CA PRO A 152 -1.27 -29.15 -8.41
C PRO A 152 -1.32 -27.70 -8.90
N SER A 153 -0.93 -26.71 -8.08
CA SER A 153 -1.05 -25.29 -8.43
C SER A 153 0.18 -24.48 -8.00
N GLY A 154 0.67 -23.59 -8.86
CA GLY A 154 1.79 -22.70 -8.55
C GLY A 154 1.35 -21.33 -8.02
N CYS A 155 1.96 -20.25 -8.53
CA CYS A 155 1.66 -18.87 -8.11
C CYS A 155 0.18 -18.48 -8.26
N SER A 156 -0.55 -19.07 -9.21
CA SER A 156 -1.96 -18.77 -9.47
C SER A 156 -2.87 -19.01 -8.25
N ALA A 157 -2.52 -19.97 -7.39
CA ALA A 157 -3.26 -20.27 -6.16
C ALA A 157 -3.29 -19.09 -5.16
N PHE A 158 -2.27 -18.23 -5.21
CA PHE A 158 -2.08 -17.13 -4.27
C PHE A 158 -2.60 -15.78 -4.80
N LYS A 159 -3.08 -15.72 -6.06
CA LYS A 159 -3.55 -14.46 -6.67
C LYS A 159 -4.72 -13.81 -5.93
N LYS A 160 -5.57 -14.62 -5.29
CA LYS A 160 -6.67 -14.13 -4.45
C LYS A 160 -6.19 -13.43 -3.18
N ILE A 161 -4.99 -13.80 -2.71
CA ILE A 161 -4.34 -13.20 -1.55
C ILE A 161 -3.65 -11.91 -1.98
N THR A 162 -2.82 -11.97 -3.03
CA THR A 162 -2.17 -10.77 -3.56
C THR A 162 -1.89 -10.91 -5.06
N PRO A 163 -2.18 -9.87 -5.87
CA PRO A 163 -1.83 -9.89 -7.30
C PRO A 163 -0.31 -9.76 -7.52
N ASN A 164 0.45 -9.32 -6.52
CA ASN A 164 1.90 -9.12 -6.62
C ASN A 164 2.68 -10.43 -6.80
N ILE A 165 2.02 -11.57 -6.63
CA ILE A 165 2.64 -12.89 -6.70
C ILE A 165 3.13 -13.27 -8.09
N ASP A 166 2.67 -12.55 -9.12
CA ASP A 166 3.14 -12.71 -10.50
C ASP A 166 4.66 -12.49 -10.63
N GLU A 167 5.28 -11.76 -9.70
CA GLU A 167 6.74 -11.59 -9.63
C GLU A 167 7.51 -12.91 -9.41
N GLU A 168 6.92 -13.87 -8.68
CA GLU A 168 7.59 -15.13 -8.36
C GLU A 168 7.53 -16.14 -9.51
N GLY A 169 6.71 -15.88 -10.55
CA GLY A 169 6.65 -16.69 -11.76
C GLY A 169 7.88 -16.59 -12.66
N ALA A 170 8.78 -15.62 -12.42
CA ALA A 170 9.97 -15.36 -13.22
C ALA A 170 11.09 -16.42 -13.09
N MET A 171 10.85 -17.48 -12.30
CA MET A 171 11.78 -18.60 -12.15
C MET A 171 12.13 -19.23 -13.52
N LYS A 172 13.39 -19.64 -13.74
CA LYS A 172 13.83 -20.35 -14.96
C LYS A 172 14.07 -21.84 -14.68
N GLU A 173 13.72 -22.72 -15.63
CA GLU A 173 13.86 -24.18 -15.49
C GLU A 173 15.32 -24.64 -15.38
N ASP A 174 16.25 -23.96 -16.07
CA ASP A 174 17.67 -24.35 -16.14
C ASP A 174 18.53 -23.81 -14.98
N ALA A 175 18.01 -22.90 -14.16
CA ALA A 175 18.77 -22.16 -13.15
C ALA A 175 18.54 -22.72 -11.72
N GLY A 176 19.13 -23.87 -11.40
CA GLY A 176 19.26 -24.32 -9.99
C GLY A 176 18.22 -25.31 -9.52
N MET A 177 17.29 -25.70 -10.41
CA MET A 177 16.25 -26.71 -10.17
C MET A 177 16.77 -28.13 -9.87
N MET A 178 18.06 -28.40 -10.06
CA MET A 178 18.62 -29.75 -9.89
C MET A 178 19.17 -30.02 -8.48
N ASP A 179 19.53 -28.98 -7.71
CA ASP A 179 20.15 -29.13 -6.38
C ASP A 179 19.22 -28.71 -5.21
N VAL A 180 18.10 -28.04 -5.50
CA VAL A 180 17.14 -27.57 -4.48
C VAL A 180 16.09 -28.64 -4.20
N HIS A 181 15.99 -29.06 -2.95
CA HIS A 181 15.07 -30.10 -2.48
C HIS A 181 13.91 -29.47 -1.70
N TYR A 182 13.00 -28.79 -2.40
CA TYR A 182 11.71 -28.45 -1.81
C TYR A 182 10.80 -29.68 -1.84
N SER A 183 10.07 -29.89 -0.75
CA SER A 183 9.09 -30.97 -0.60
C SER A 183 7.71 -30.39 -0.28
N GLU A 184 6.68 -31.23 -0.39
CA GLU A 184 5.33 -30.88 0.07
C GLU A 184 5.32 -30.50 1.57
N GLU A 185 6.20 -31.10 2.37
CA GLU A 185 6.35 -30.76 3.80
C GLU A 185 6.83 -29.32 4.01
N VAL A 186 7.87 -28.91 3.27
CA VAL A 186 8.39 -27.54 3.37
C VAL A 186 7.32 -26.53 2.94
N LEU A 187 6.54 -26.83 1.90
CA LEU A 187 5.43 -25.97 1.49
C LEU A 187 4.36 -25.88 2.59
N LEU A 188 4.02 -27.01 3.21
CA LEU A 188 3.02 -27.06 4.28
C LEU A 188 3.44 -26.21 5.49
N GLU A 189 4.68 -26.32 5.94
CA GLU A 189 5.23 -25.48 7.03
C GLU A 189 5.18 -23.98 6.67
N LEU A 190 5.51 -23.62 5.43
CA LEU A 190 5.44 -22.24 4.96
C LEU A 190 3.99 -21.72 4.90
N LEU A 191 3.03 -22.56 4.53
CA LEU A 191 1.61 -22.21 4.54
C LEU A 191 1.10 -22.01 5.98
N GLU A 192 1.48 -22.87 6.93
CA GLU A 192 1.19 -22.67 8.35
C GLU A 192 1.78 -21.33 8.85
N GLN A 193 3.02 -21.01 8.47
CA GLN A 193 3.65 -19.73 8.79
C GLN A 193 2.92 -18.52 8.18
N CYS A 194 2.36 -18.66 6.97
CA CYS A 194 1.52 -17.64 6.36
C CYS A 194 0.24 -17.38 7.18
N VAL A 195 -0.40 -18.44 7.69
CA VAL A 195 -1.59 -18.31 8.55
C VAL A 195 -1.26 -17.50 9.80
N ASP A 196 -0.18 -17.84 10.50
CA ASP A 196 0.27 -17.12 11.70
C ASP A 196 0.64 -15.67 11.41
N GLY A 197 1.31 -15.43 10.28
CA GLY A 197 1.66 -14.08 9.82
C GLY A 197 0.42 -13.22 9.53
N LEU A 198 -0.55 -13.77 8.81
CA LEU A 198 -1.80 -13.09 8.47
C LEU A 198 -2.66 -12.82 9.71
N TRP A 199 -2.64 -13.73 10.69
CA TRP A 199 -3.30 -13.53 11.97
C TRP A 199 -2.70 -12.33 12.72
N LYS A 200 -1.36 -12.28 12.85
CA LYS A 200 -0.65 -11.15 13.48
C LYS A 200 -0.83 -9.83 12.73
N ALA A 201 -1.01 -9.89 11.42
CA ALA A 201 -1.30 -8.74 10.57
C ALA A 201 -2.77 -8.28 10.61
N GLU A 202 -3.63 -8.95 11.39
CA GLU A 202 -5.07 -8.69 11.49
C GLU A 202 -5.84 -8.81 10.15
N ARG A 203 -5.30 -9.61 9.22
CA ARG A 203 -5.88 -9.88 7.89
C ARG A 203 -6.59 -11.24 7.88
N TYR A 204 -7.55 -11.38 8.78
CA TYR A 204 -8.25 -12.63 9.07
C TYR A 204 -8.98 -13.21 7.85
N GLU A 205 -9.51 -12.37 6.98
CA GLU A 205 -10.28 -12.75 5.78
C GLU A 205 -9.46 -13.62 4.83
N VAL A 206 -8.15 -13.33 4.74
CA VAL A 206 -7.19 -13.96 3.83
C VAL A 206 -6.76 -15.35 4.31
N ILE A 207 -6.85 -15.62 5.62
CA ILE A 207 -6.45 -16.91 6.21
C ILE A 207 -7.19 -18.06 5.53
N SER A 208 -8.46 -17.84 5.18
CA SER A 208 -9.29 -18.82 4.48
C SER A 208 -8.71 -19.27 3.13
N GLU A 209 -8.07 -18.37 2.39
CA GLU A 209 -7.46 -18.68 1.09
C GLU A 209 -6.19 -19.54 1.25
N ILE A 210 -5.39 -19.31 2.29
CA ILE A 210 -4.25 -20.16 2.61
C ILE A 210 -4.71 -21.52 3.12
N SER A 211 -5.71 -21.58 4.01
CA SER A 211 -6.19 -22.84 4.57
C SER A 211 -6.76 -23.79 3.51
N LYS A 212 -7.33 -23.26 2.41
CA LYS A 212 -7.78 -24.06 1.26
C LYS A 212 -6.65 -24.84 0.57
N LEU A 213 -5.40 -24.40 0.71
CA LEU A 213 -4.22 -25.11 0.19
C LEU A 213 -3.71 -26.18 1.18
N ILE A 214 -3.90 -25.95 2.48
CA ILE A 214 -3.46 -26.83 3.57
C ILE A 214 -4.38 -28.04 3.74
N ILE A 215 -5.70 -27.80 3.75
CA ILE A 215 -6.71 -28.82 4.09
C ILE A 215 -6.58 -30.10 3.25
N PRO A 216 -6.48 -30.04 1.90
CA PRO A 216 -6.37 -31.25 1.08
C PRO A 216 -5.13 -32.10 1.39
N ILE A 217 -4.04 -31.48 1.83
CA ILE A 217 -2.79 -32.17 2.20
C ILE A 217 -3.04 -32.99 3.48
N TYR A 218 -3.63 -32.38 4.52
CA TYR A 218 -3.92 -33.08 5.77
C TYR A 218 -5.00 -34.15 5.62
N GLU A 219 -6.01 -33.94 4.78
CA GLU A 219 -7.02 -34.95 4.47
C GLU A 219 -6.40 -36.19 3.82
N LYS A 220 -5.53 -35.99 2.82
CA LYS A 220 -4.82 -37.09 2.14
C LYS A 220 -3.93 -37.88 3.12
N ARG A 221 -3.31 -37.19 4.08
CA ARG A 221 -2.44 -37.79 5.10
C ARG A 221 -3.18 -38.32 6.33
N ARG A 222 -4.48 -38.07 6.45
CA ARG A 222 -5.33 -38.44 7.60
C ARG A 222 -4.85 -37.80 8.92
N GLU A 223 -4.32 -36.58 8.85
CA GLU A 223 -3.87 -35.82 10.02
C GLU A 223 -5.04 -35.05 10.67
N PHE A 224 -5.96 -35.78 11.31
CA PHE A 224 -7.21 -35.22 11.83
C PHE A 224 -7.03 -34.19 12.96
N GLU A 225 -5.96 -34.33 13.76
CA GLU A 225 -5.63 -33.35 14.80
C GLU A 225 -5.24 -31.99 14.18
N LYS A 226 -4.41 -32.01 13.14
CA LYS A 226 -4.03 -30.82 12.37
C LYS A 226 -5.24 -30.19 11.67
N LEU A 227 -6.12 -30.99 11.08
CA LEU A 227 -7.39 -30.50 10.51
C LEU A 227 -8.23 -29.78 11.56
N THR A 228 -8.36 -30.35 12.76
CA THR A 228 -9.09 -29.72 13.86
C THR A 228 -8.52 -28.34 14.20
N GLN A 229 -7.20 -28.21 14.22
CA GLN A 229 -6.53 -26.94 14.49
C GLN A 229 -6.74 -25.91 13.37
N VAL A 230 -6.71 -26.33 12.10
CA VAL A 230 -7.00 -25.44 10.96
C VAL A 230 -8.43 -24.91 11.05
N TYR A 231 -9.43 -25.77 11.28
CA TYR A 231 -10.82 -25.35 11.41
C TYR A 231 -11.07 -24.48 12.65
N ARG A 232 -10.38 -24.72 13.76
CA ARG A 232 -10.42 -23.84 14.95
C ARG A 232 -9.86 -22.45 14.63
N THR A 233 -8.76 -22.39 13.88
CA THR A 233 -8.15 -21.12 13.45
C THR A 233 -9.09 -20.35 12.52
N LEU A 234 -9.73 -21.03 11.57
CA LEU A 234 -10.74 -20.42 10.69
C LEU A 234 -11.94 -19.91 11.47
N HIS A 235 -12.46 -20.69 12.42
CA HIS A 235 -13.53 -20.23 13.31
C HIS A 235 -13.12 -18.97 14.08
N GLY A 236 -11.92 -18.96 14.67
CA GLY A 236 -11.37 -17.79 15.36
C GLY A 236 -11.23 -16.57 14.44
N ALA A 237 -10.80 -16.77 13.20
CA ALA A 237 -10.64 -15.71 12.20
C ALA A 237 -11.99 -15.06 11.87
N TYR A 238 -13.03 -15.85 11.57
CA TYR A 238 -14.38 -15.33 11.30
C TYR A 238 -15.02 -14.66 12.51
N THR A 239 -14.83 -15.20 13.72
CA THR A 239 -15.27 -14.54 14.95
C THR A 239 -14.60 -13.18 15.12
N LYS A 240 -13.28 -13.08 14.86
CA LYS A 240 -12.55 -11.81 14.89
C LYS A 240 -13.01 -10.83 13.82
N ILE A 241 -13.34 -11.30 12.61
CA ILE A 241 -13.92 -10.46 11.54
C ILE A 241 -15.22 -9.81 12.02
N LEU A 242 -16.13 -10.58 12.61
CA LEU A 242 -17.40 -10.05 13.13
C LEU A 242 -17.16 -9.03 14.25
N GLU A 243 -16.25 -9.32 15.17
CA GLU A 243 -15.86 -8.41 16.26
C GLU A 243 -15.33 -7.07 15.73
N VAL A 244 -14.40 -7.09 14.77
CA VAL A 244 -13.81 -5.86 14.22
C VAL A 244 -14.76 -5.10 13.30
N MET A 245 -15.67 -5.79 12.61
CA MET A 245 -16.70 -5.15 11.79
C MET A 245 -17.69 -4.36 12.66
N HIS A 246 -18.05 -4.90 13.83
CA HIS A 246 -18.95 -4.22 14.76
C HIS A 246 -18.23 -3.09 15.51
N THR A 247 -17.04 -3.35 16.05
CA THR A 247 -16.31 -2.35 16.85
C THR A 247 -15.64 -1.26 16.02
N LYS A 248 -15.36 -1.50 14.73
CA LYS A 248 -14.62 -0.61 13.81
C LYS A 248 -13.24 -0.18 14.35
N LYS A 249 -12.63 -1.01 15.21
CA LYS A 249 -11.34 -0.72 15.86
C LYS A 249 -10.11 -1.21 15.11
N ARG A 250 -10.29 -1.97 14.03
CA ARG A 250 -9.18 -2.49 13.23
C ARG A 250 -8.62 -1.40 12.31
N LEU A 251 -7.35 -1.07 12.48
CA LEU A 251 -6.69 0.03 11.78
C LEU A 251 -5.51 -0.50 10.95
N LEU A 252 -5.78 -0.80 9.67
CA LEU A 252 -4.80 -1.45 8.78
C LEU A 252 -3.70 -0.53 8.23
N GLY A 253 -3.80 0.78 8.51
CA GLY A 253 -2.80 1.78 8.18
C GLY A 253 -3.36 3.02 7.47
N THR A 254 -2.55 4.07 7.43
CA THR A 254 -2.79 5.30 6.65
C THR A 254 -1.79 5.41 5.51
N PHE A 255 -2.12 6.20 4.48
CA PHE A 255 -1.30 6.31 3.27
C PHE A 255 -0.86 7.75 3.02
N PHE A 256 0.39 7.91 2.58
CA PHE A 256 0.97 9.21 2.26
C PHE A 256 1.74 9.14 0.93
N ARG A 257 1.54 10.12 0.06
CA ARG A 257 2.48 10.42 -1.02
C ARG A 257 3.70 11.10 -0.39
N VAL A 258 4.89 10.57 -0.66
CA VAL A 258 6.17 11.17 -0.27
C VAL A 258 7.03 11.33 -1.52
N ALA A 259 7.48 12.55 -1.77
CA ALA A 259 8.38 12.87 -2.88
C ALA A 259 9.64 13.56 -2.36
N PHE A 260 10.78 13.23 -2.97
CA PHE A 260 12.10 13.73 -2.57
C PHE A 260 12.64 14.68 -3.64
N TYR A 261 13.19 15.82 -3.22
CA TYR A 261 13.82 16.80 -4.12
C TYR A 261 15.12 17.36 -3.52
N GLY A 262 16.18 17.41 -4.31
CA GLY A 262 17.52 17.84 -3.91
C GLY A 262 18.58 16.84 -4.36
N GLN A 263 19.00 16.94 -5.63
CA GLN A 263 19.99 16.07 -6.26
C GLN A 263 21.27 15.84 -5.44
N THR A 264 21.78 16.86 -4.77
CA THR A 264 23.00 16.80 -3.93
C THR A 264 22.84 15.90 -2.70
N PHE A 265 21.61 15.74 -2.20
CA PHE A 265 21.32 15.01 -0.97
C PHE A 265 20.73 13.63 -1.25
N PHE A 266 19.74 13.58 -2.15
CA PHE A 266 18.96 12.39 -2.43
C PHE A 266 19.52 11.55 -3.57
N GLU A 267 20.45 12.07 -4.37
CA GLU A 267 21.12 11.36 -5.46
C GLU A 267 20.13 10.66 -6.40
N GLU A 268 20.03 9.33 -6.33
CA GLU A 268 19.10 8.53 -7.13
C GLU A 268 17.64 8.72 -6.71
N GLU A 269 17.36 9.17 -5.50
CA GLU A 269 16.00 9.40 -5.00
C GLU A 269 15.43 10.77 -5.42
N ASP A 270 16.23 11.66 -6.00
CA ASP A 270 15.78 12.96 -6.46
C ASP A 270 14.67 12.84 -7.52
N GLY A 271 13.55 13.53 -7.28
CA GLY A 271 12.36 13.51 -8.14
C GLY A 271 11.52 12.23 -8.07
N LYS A 272 11.89 11.23 -7.25
CA LYS A 272 11.08 10.01 -7.08
C LYS A 272 9.93 10.25 -6.11
N GLU A 273 8.80 9.62 -6.43
CA GLU A 273 7.60 9.67 -5.62
C GLU A 273 7.12 8.27 -5.23
N TYR A 274 6.68 8.14 -3.99
CA TYR A 274 6.25 6.88 -3.42
C TYR A 274 4.93 7.06 -2.66
N ILE A 275 4.14 5.99 -2.61
CA ILE A 275 3.12 5.85 -1.58
C ILE A 275 3.74 5.11 -0.40
N TYR A 276 3.67 5.71 0.78
CA TYR A 276 4.04 5.14 2.07
C TYR A 276 2.79 4.63 2.77
N LYS A 277 2.84 3.42 3.32
CA LYS A 277 1.83 2.89 4.23
C LYS A 277 2.31 3.00 5.67
N GLU A 278 1.70 3.84 6.49
CA GLU A 278 2.05 4.01 7.90
C GLU A 278 1.12 3.21 8.83
N PRO A 279 1.56 2.84 10.04
CA PRO A 279 0.76 2.03 10.96
C PRO A 279 -0.46 2.78 11.49
N LYS A 280 -1.55 2.04 11.70
CA LYS A 280 -2.76 2.50 12.41
C LYS A 280 -3.33 3.83 11.87
N LEU A 281 -3.22 4.90 12.65
CA LEU A 281 -3.78 6.24 12.40
C LEU A 281 -2.67 7.30 12.39
N THR A 282 -1.44 6.92 12.01
CA THR A 282 -0.33 7.88 11.89
C THR A 282 -0.79 9.10 11.08
N GLY A 283 -0.63 10.28 11.69
CA GLY A 283 -1.05 11.56 11.13
C GLY A 283 0.04 12.21 10.30
N LEU A 284 -0.33 13.24 9.53
CA LEU A 284 0.60 13.97 8.64
C LEU A 284 1.80 14.56 9.39
N SER A 285 1.58 15.11 10.58
CA SER A 285 2.63 15.68 11.43
C SER A 285 3.63 14.64 11.91
N GLU A 286 3.15 13.44 12.28
CA GLU A 286 3.97 12.35 12.80
C GLU A 286 4.92 11.82 11.73
N ILE A 287 4.41 11.48 10.54
CA ILE A 287 5.27 11.04 9.42
C ILE A 287 6.23 12.16 8.98
N SER A 288 5.76 13.41 8.91
CA SER A 288 6.63 14.54 8.51
C SER A 288 7.78 14.71 9.50
N LEU A 289 7.50 14.66 10.81
CA LEU A 289 8.52 14.74 11.86
C LEU A 289 9.48 13.55 11.82
N ARG A 290 8.98 12.33 11.59
CA ARG A 290 9.80 11.12 11.42
C ARG A 290 10.79 11.27 10.27
N LEU A 291 10.32 11.74 9.11
CA LEU A 291 11.15 11.95 7.93
C LEU A 291 12.15 13.09 8.14
N VAL A 292 11.75 14.22 8.74
CA VAL A 292 12.68 15.32 9.09
C VAL A 292 13.76 14.83 10.04
N LYS A 293 13.40 14.04 11.06
CA LYS A 293 14.39 13.48 11.99
C LYS A 293 15.35 12.53 11.27
N LEU A 294 14.82 11.59 10.48
CA LEU A 294 15.61 10.60 9.74
C LEU A 294 16.64 11.28 8.82
N TYR A 295 16.18 12.19 7.97
CA TYR A 295 17.06 12.87 7.01
C TYR A 295 17.88 14.00 7.65
N GLY A 296 17.41 14.58 8.75
CA GLY A 296 18.15 15.55 9.55
C GLY A 296 19.37 14.92 10.23
N GLU A 297 19.24 13.68 10.71
CA GLU A 297 20.38 12.89 11.20
C GLU A 297 21.41 12.57 10.10
N LYS A 298 20.98 12.53 8.83
CA LYS A 298 21.85 12.22 7.67
C LYS A 298 22.51 13.46 7.06
N PHE A 299 21.76 14.55 6.94
CA PHE A 299 22.15 15.75 6.18
C PHE A 299 22.34 17.01 7.03
N GLY A 300 21.98 16.98 8.31
CA GLY A 300 21.83 18.16 9.17
C GLY A 300 20.38 18.66 9.17
N THR A 301 19.81 18.86 10.36
CA THR A 301 18.40 19.23 10.55
C THR A 301 18.05 20.55 9.85
N GLU A 302 18.99 21.50 9.82
CA GLU A 302 18.87 22.78 9.15
C GLU A 302 18.80 22.67 7.62
N ASN A 303 19.27 21.56 7.06
CA ASN A 303 19.31 21.33 5.61
C ASN A 303 18.06 20.63 5.08
N VAL A 304 17.13 20.20 5.94
CA VAL A 304 15.92 19.46 5.54
C VAL A 304 14.68 20.35 5.64
N LYS A 305 13.87 20.40 4.57
CA LYS A 305 12.64 21.18 4.51
C LYS A 305 11.45 20.34 4.07
N ILE A 306 10.31 20.53 4.75
CA ILE A 306 9.04 19.90 4.36
C ILE A 306 8.28 20.86 3.44
N ILE A 307 7.91 20.37 2.26
CA ILE A 307 6.97 21.05 1.37
C ILE A 307 5.57 20.68 1.87
N GLN A 308 4.90 21.67 2.46
CA GLN A 308 3.52 21.52 2.95
C GLN A 308 2.48 21.57 1.83
N ASP A 309 2.86 22.16 0.70
CA ASP A 309 2.01 22.22 -0.48
C ASP A 309 1.82 20.82 -1.07
N SER A 310 0.61 20.50 -1.52
CA SER A 310 0.31 19.26 -2.25
C SER A 310 0.38 19.43 -3.77
N ASP A 311 0.55 20.66 -4.26
CA ASP A 311 0.69 20.96 -5.68
C ASP A 311 1.94 20.31 -6.29
N LYS A 312 1.94 20.14 -7.61
CA LYS A 312 3.07 19.59 -8.35
C LYS A 312 4.25 20.56 -8.25
N VAL A 313 5.34 20.08 -7.65
CA VAL A 313 6.52 20.90 -7.37
C VAL A 313 7.34 21.13 -8.64
N ASN A 314 7.69 22.39 -8.90
CA ASN A 314 8.69 22.73 -9.91
C ASN A 314 10.09 22.66 -9.28
N ALA A 315 10.82 21.58 -9.55
CA ALA A 315 12.15 21.36 -8.99
C ALA A 315 13.16 22.50 -9.27
N LYS A 316 12.93 23.30 -10.33
CA LYS A 316 13.80 24.44 -10.69
C LYS A 316 13.64 25.64 -9.76
N GLU A 317 12.50 25.74 -9.06
CA GLU A 317 12.20 26.84 -8.14
C GLU A 317 12.63 26.53 -6.70
N LEU A 318 12.99 25.28 -6.42
CA LEU A 318 13.48 24.88 -5.12
C LEU A 318 14.92 25.37 -4.90
N ASP A 319 15.21 25.81 -3.68
CA ASP A 319 16.58 26.16 -3.29
C ASP A 319 17.44 24.88 -3.22
N PRO A 320 18.50 24.75 -4.06
CA PRO A 320 19.33 23.56 -4.13
C PRO A 320 20.19 23.32 -2.88
N LYS A 321 20.24 24.29 -1.95
CA LYS A 321 20.93 24.14 -0.65
C LYS A 321 20.21 23.23 0.33
N TYR A 322 18.92 22.95 0.10
CA TYR A 322 18.10 22.16 1.01
C TYR A 322 17.65 20.84 0.36
N ALA A 323 17.53 19.82 1.20
CA ALA A 323 16.83 18.59 0.91
C ALA A 323 15.33 18.80 1.19
N HIS A 324 14.52 18.85 0.14
CA HIS A 324 13.08 19.05 0.27
C HIS A 324 12.34 17.72 0.20
N ILE A 325 11.37 17.56 1.11
CA ILE A 325 10.51 16.37 1.17
C ILE A 325 9.06 16.85 1.12
N GLN A 326 8.32 16.44 0.11
CA GLN A 326 6.89 16.71 0.02
C GLN A 326 6.12 15.54 0.63
N VAL A 327 5.21 15.82 1.57
CA VAL A 327 4.37 14.80 2.21
C VAL A 327 2.91 15.19 2.05
N THR A 328 2.10 14.31 1.46
CA THR A 328 0.68 14.54 1.22
C THR A 328 -0.13 13.34 1.67
N TYR A 329 -1.13 13.55 2.52
CA TYR A 329 -2.06 12.48 2.90
C TYR A 329 -2.90 12.05 1.70
N VAL A 330 -3.05 10.74 1.51
CA VAL A 330 -3.85 10.16 0.42
C VAL A 330 -4.81 9.11 0.97
N LYS A 331 -5.93 8.90 0.28
CA LYS A 331 -6.90 7.83 0.59
C LYS A 331 -6.91 6.80 -0.52
N PRO A 332 -7.21 5.51 -0.25
CA PRO A 332 -7.48 4.55 -1.30
C PRO A 332 -8.59 5.06 -2.24
N TYR A 333 -8.38 4.93 -3.54
CA TYR A 333 -9.32 5.38 -4.58
C TYR A 333 -9.99 4.18 -5.25
N PHE A 334 -11.32 4.28 -5.42
CA PHE A 334 -12.15 3.29 -6.10
C PHE A 334 -13.11 4.02 -7.04
N ASP A 335 -13.30 3.46 -8.23
CA ASP A 335 -14.37 3.90 -9.11
C ASP A 335 -15.72 3.27 -8.69
N ASP A 336 -16.81 3.72 -9.31
CA ASP A 336 -18.17 3.26 -8.96
C ASP A 336 -18.33 1.74 -9.12
N LYS A 337 -17.62 1.12 -10.08
CA LYS A 337 -17.66 -0.34 -10.27
C LYS A 337 -16.96 -1.04 -9.11
N GLU A 338 -15.76 -0.61 -8.76
CA GLU A 338 -15.03 -1.18 -7.63
C GLU A 338 -15.76 -0.97 -6.30
N LEU A 339 -16.48 0.14 -6.11
CA LEU A 339 -17.26 0.38 -4.89
C LEU A 339 -18.44 -0.59 -4.75
N MET A 340 -18.98 -1.11 -5.86
CA MET A 340 -20.00 -2.16 -5.84
C MET A 340 -19.43 -3.55 -5.52
N GLU A 341 -18.19 -3.81 -5.96
CA GLU A 341 -17.48 -5.08 -5.72
C GLU A 341 -16.88 -5.13 -4.30
N ARG A 342 -16.30 -4.03 -3.82
CA ARG A 342 -15.63 -3.88 -2.52
C ARG A 342 -16.61 -3.31 -1.49
N LYS A 343 -17.35 -4.21 -0.85
CA LYS A 343 -18.43 -3.90 0.09
C LYS A 343 -17.93 -3.66 1.50
N THR A 344 -16.87 -4.34 1.90
CA THR A 344 -16.34 -4.28 3.27
C THR A 344 -15.18 -3.29 3.40
N GLU A 345 -14.92 -2.83 4.62
CA GLU A 345 -13.75 -2.00 4.92
C GLU A 345 -12.44 -2.76 4.66
N PHE A 346 -12.41 -4.08 4.88
CA PHE A 346 -11.25 -4.92 4.58
C PHE A 346 -10.91 -4.90 3.09
N GLU A 347 -11.91 -5.13 2.23
CA GLU A 347 -11.74 -5.12 0.76
C GLU A 347 -11.27 -3.75 0.26
N ARG A 348 -11.62 -2.67 0.95
CA ARG A 348 -11.16 -1.31 0.65
C ARG A 348 -9.76 -0.98 1.20
N ASN A 349 -9.14 -1.92 1.92
CA ASN A 349 -7.81 -1.80 2.52
C ASN A 349 -6.88 -3.00 2.21
N HIS A 350 -7.27 -3.84 1.24
CA HIS A 350 -6.52 -5.01 0.81
C HIS A 350 -6.52 -5.11 -0.71
N ASN A 351 -5.35 -5.36 -1.29
CA ASN A 351 -5.11 -5.35 -2.73
C ASN A 351 -5.55 -4.03 -3.38
N ILE A 352 -4.98 -2.94 -2.88
CA ILE A 352 -5.22 -1.57 -3.36
C ILE A 352 -3.95 -0.97 -3.96
N ASN A 353 -4.07 -0.30 -5.10
CA ASN A 353 -2.94 0.32 -5.81
C ASN A 353 -3.24 1.74 -6.34
N ARG A 354 -4.45 2.25 -6.10
CA ARG A 354 -4.87 3.60 -6.50
C ARG A 354 -5.12 4.44 -5.26
N PHE A 355 -4.59 5.64 -5.25
CA PHE A 355 -4.66 6.56 -4.13
C PHE A 355 -5.06 7.94 -4.62
N VAL A 356 -5.84 8.68 -3.84
CA VAL A 356 -6.33 10.00 -4.22
C VAL A 356 -6.06 11.04 -3.14
N PHE A 357 -5.69 12.24 -3.58
CA PHE A 357 -5.77 13.46 -2.78
C PHE A 357 -6.42 14.56 -3.60
N GLU A 358 -6.90 15.58 -2.90
CA GLU A 358 -7.61 16.71 -3.51
C GLU A 358 -6.94 18.01 -3.10
N ALA A 359 -6.76 18.92 -4.06
CA ALA A 359 -6.17 20.23 -3.85
C ALA A 359 -7.14 21.33 -4.35
N PRO A 360 -7.46 22.33 -3.52
CA PRO A 360 -8.31 23.44 -3.92
C PRO A 360 -7.52 24.44 -4.78
N TYR A 361 -8.16 24.98 -5.82
CA TYR A 361 -7.62 26.09 -6.61
C TYR A 361 -8.77 26.95 -7.13
N THR A 362 -8.50 28.18 -7.55
CA THR A 362 -9.49 29.08 -8.15
C THR A 362 -9.24 29.25 -9.64
N LEU A 363 -10.24 29.71 -10.38
CA LEU A 363 -10.08 30.12 -11.79
C LEU A 363 -9.03 31.22 -11.98
N SER A 364 -8.78 32.02 -10.94
CA SER A 364 -7.77 33.08 -10.88
C SER A 364 -6.37 32.59 -10.46
N GLY A 365 -6.20 31.29 -10.14
CA GLY A 365 -4.92 30.69 -9.77
C GLY A 365 -4.54 30.77 -8.28
N LYS A 366 -5.42 31.30 -7.42
CA LYS A 366 -5.27 31.23 -5.95
C LYS A 366 -5.70 29.86 -5.45
N LYS A 367 -5.39 29.50 -4.19
CA LYS A 367 -5.84 28.23 -3.61
C LYS A 367 -7.30 28.25 -3.17
N GLN A 368 -7.71 29.33 -2.51
CA GLN A 368 -9.06 29.49 -1.97
C GLN A 368 -9.69 30.78 -2.49
N GLY A 369 -10.99 30.72 -2.77
CA GLY A 369 -11.78 31.85 -3.26
C GLY A 369 -13.26 31.72 -2.90
N CYS A 370 -14.09 32.54 -3.55
CA CYS A 370 -15.55 32.43 -3.44
C CYS A 370 -16.04 31.13 -4.08
N ILE A 371 -17.25 30.70 -3.70
CA ILE A 371 -17.86 29.43 -4.13
C ILE A 371 -17.93 29.34 -5.67
N GLU A 372 -18.21 30.45 -6.33
CA GLU A 372 -18.35 30.58 -7.78
C GLU A 372 -17.01 30.44 -8.52
N GLU A 373 -15.89 30.62 -7.83
CA GLU A 373 -14.54 30.50 -8.39
C GLU A 373 -13.80 29.24 -7.93
N GLN A 374 -14.29 28.60 -6.87
CA GLN A 374 -13.60 27.50 -6.20
C GLN A 374 -13.66 26.22 -7.03
N CYS A 375 -12.52 25.83 -7.58
CA CYS A 375 -12.31 24.56 -8.25
C CYS A 375 -11.63 23.57 -7.30
N LYS A 376 -11.65 22.29 -7.70
CA LYS A 376 -10.97 21.20 -6.99
C LYS A 376 -10.21 20.34 -7.97
N ARG A 377 -8.95 20.06 -7.69
CA ARG A 377 -8.12 19.12 -8.45
C ARG A 377 -8.04 17.82 -7.70
N ARG A 378 -8.51 16.75 -8.32
CA ARG A 378 -8.44 15.38 -7.79
C ARG A 378 -7.30 14.66 -8.49
N THR A 379 -6.27 14.30 -7.75
CA THR A 379 -5.09 13.62 -8.28
C THR A 379 -5.11 12.17 -7.83
N ILE A 380 -5.22 11.26 -8.80
CA ILE A 380 -5.22 9.81 -8.61
C ILE A 380 -3.83 9.28 -8.95
N LEU A 381 -3.17 8.68 -7.97
CA LEU A 381 -1.83 8.11 -8.05
C LEU A 381 -1.95 6.59 -8.14
N MET A 382 -1.18 5.97 -9.04
CA MET A 382 -1.13 4.52 -9.20
C MET A 382 0.26 3.99 -8.88
N THR A 383 0.32 3.05 -7.94
CA THR A 383 1.56 2.39 -7.54
C THR A 383 1.89 1.21 -8.46
N SER A 384 3.17 0.86 -8.57
CA SER A 384 3.61 -0.29 -9.41
C SER A 384 3.08 -1.64 -8.92
N ASN A 385 2.76 -1.73 -7.63
CA ASN A 385 2.31 -2.91 -6.92
C ASN A 385 1.14 -2.56 -6.00
N SER A 386 0.38 -3.57 -5.57
CA SER A 386 -0.74 -3.39 -4.64
C SER A 386 -0.28 -3.49 -3.19
N PHE A 387 -0.90 -2.72 -2.28
CA PHE A 387 -0.76 -2.91 -0.84
C PHE A 387 -1.76 -3.95 -0.30
N PRO A 388 -1.39 -4.73 0.73
CA PRO A 388 -0.05 -4.83 1.32
C PRO A 388 0.93 -5.51 0.36
N TYR A 389 2.22 -5.23 0.53
CA TYR A 389 3.31 -5.79 -0.27
C TYR A 389 4.50 -6.17 0.61
N VAL A 390 5.56 -6.75 0.03
CA VAL A 390 6.81 -7.04 0.75
C VAL A 390 7.57 -5.76 1.16
N LYS A 391 7.10 -4.59 0.73
CA LYS A 391 7.64 -3.27 1.07
C LYS A 391 6.54 -2.33 1.56
N LYS A 392 6.92 -1.45 2.49
CA LYS A 392 6.04 -0.43 3.09
C LYS A 392 5.86 0.83 2.24
N ARG A 393 6.80 1.08 1.32
CA ARG A 393 6.67 2.12 0.29
C ARG A 393 6.73 1.53 -1.11
N ILE A 394 5.90 2.02 -2.02
CA ILE A 394 5.83 1.56 -3.41
C ILE A 394 5.91 2.78 -4.34
N PRO A 395 6.75 2.75 -5.39
CA PRO A 395 6.87 3.86 -6.32
C PRO A 395 5.56 4.11 -7.07
N ILE A 396 5.28 5.39 -7.29
CA ILE A 396 4.20 5.84 -8.15
C ILE A 396 4.70 5.77 -9.59
N HIS A 397 3.96 5.07 -10.45
CA HIS A 397 4.33 4.91 -11.86
C HIS A 397 3.40 5.68 -12.81
N CYS A 398 2.23 6.09 -12.33
CA CYS A 398 1.25 6.81 -13.11
C CYS A 398 0.43 7.75 -12.23
N GLU A 399 0.08 8.90 -12.80
CA GLU A 399 -0.73 9.95 -12.19
C GLU A 399 -1.83 10.37 -13.17
N GLN A 400 -3.05 10.50 -12.68
CA GLN A 400 -4.20 11.02 -13.40
C GLN A 400 -4.79 12.19 -12.63
N GLN A 401 -4.95 13.34 -13.28
CA GLN A 401 -5.58 14.52 -12.70
C GLN A 401 -6.98 14.73 -13.28
N ILE A 402 -7.95 15.00 -12.41
CA ILE A 402 -9.32 15.36 -12.75
C ILE A 402 -9.60 16.74 -12.14
N ASN A 403 -9.91 17.71 -13.00
CA ASN A 403 -10.22 19.07 -12.60
C ASN A 403 -11.74 19.24 -12.52
N LEU A 404 -12.26 19.49 -11.32
CA LEU A 404 -13.66 19.81 -11.06
C LEU A 404 -13.85 21.33 -11.12
N LYS A 405 -14.83 21.76 -11.92
CA LYS A 405 -15.28 23.15 -11.97
C LYS A 405 -16.13 23.49 -10.75
N PRO A 406 -16.42 24.78 -10.47
CA PRO A 406 -17.13 25.17 -9.25
C PRO A 406 -18.48 24.48 -9.03
N ILE A 407 -19.30 24.34 -10.06
CA ILE A 407 -20.56 23.58 -9.97
C ILE A 407 -20.33 22.08 -9.69
N ASP A 408 -19.27 21.48 -10.25
CA ASP A 408 -18.93 20.08 -9.98
C ASP A 408 -18.42 19.90 -8.54
N VAL A 409 -17.69 20.89 -8.00
CA VAL A 409 -17.27 20.90 -6.58
C VAL A 409 -18.49 20.92 -5.67
N ALA A 410 -19.46 21.79 -5.96
CA ALA A 410 -20.71 21.84 -5.22
C ALA A 410 -21.45 20.50 -5.25
N THR A 411 -21.60 19.89 -6.43
CA THR A 411 -22.24 18.56 -6.56
C THR A 411 -21.50 17.49 -5.76
N ASP A 412 -20.17 17.46 -5.84
CA ASP A 412 -19.33 16.47 -5.18
C ASP A 412 -19.39 16.61 -3.64
N GLU A 413 -19.37 17.83 -3.11
CA GLU A 413 -19.50 18.06 -1.66
C GLU A 413 -20.89 17.70 -1.12
N ILE A 414 -21.96 18.06 -1.85
CA ILE A 414 -23.33 17.67 -1.46
C ILE A 414 -23.48 16.15 -1.52
N LYS A 415 -22.88 15.49 -2.52
CA LYS A 415 -22.85 14.03 -2.63
C LYS A 415 -22.13 13.38 -1.45
N ASP A 416 -20.96 13.88 -1.08
CA ASP A 416 -20.19 13.34 0.04
C ASP A 416 -20.95 13.50 1.38
N LYS A 417 -21.51 14.69 1.64
CA LYS A 417 -22.35 14.92 2.84
C LYS A 417 -23.57 14.01 2.87
N THR A 418 -24.24 13.84 1.74
CA THR A 418 -25.41 12.95 1.62
C THR A 418 -25.03 11.50 1.93
N ALA A 419 -23.94 11.01 1.33
CA ALA A 419 -23.47 9.64 1.55
C ALA A 419 -23.02 9.41 2.99
N GLU A 420 -22.39 10.39 3.64
CA GLU A 420 -21.99 10.33 5.04
C GLU A 420 -23.21 10.23 5.98
N LEU A 421 -24.24 11.07 5.77
CA LEU A 421 -25.49 11.00 6.53
C LEU A 421 -26.21 9.68 6.31
N GLN A 422 -26.39 9.25 5.06
CA GLN A 422 -27.03 7.97 4.74
C GLN A 422 -26.32 6.79 5.41
N LYS A 423 -24.98 6.81 5.43
CA LYS A 423 -24.19 5.77 6.10
C LYS A 423 -24.46 5.74 7.61
N LEU A 424 -24.57 6.90 8.27
CA LEU A 424 -24.87 6.99 9.69
C LEU A 424 -26.30 6.53 10.00
N CYS A 425 -27.27 6.91 9.17
CA CYS A 425 -28.67 6.51 9.31
C CYS A 425 -28.91 5.01 9.06
N SER A 426 -28.09 4.37 8.22
CA SER A 426 -28.23 2.94 7.89
C SER A 426 -27.52 2.00 8.88
N SER A 427 -26.85 2.55 9.90
CA SER A 427 -26.13 1.75 10.90
C SER A 427 -27.10 1.08 11.86
N ALA A 428 -26.91 -0.21 12.15
CA ALA A 428 -27.72 -0.94 13.13
C ALA A 428 -27.59 -0.34 14.54
N ASP A 429 -26.36 0.04 14.91
CA ASP A 429 -26.06 0.81 16.11
C ASP A 429 -25.70 2.23 15.70
N VAL A 430 -26.61 3.17 15.98
CA VAL A 430 -26.48 4.56 15.58
C VAL A 430 -25.65 5.31 16.63
N ASP A 431 -24.50 5.82 16.22
CA ASP A 431 -23.72 6.74 17.04
C ASP A 431 -24.41 8.11 17.04
N MET A 432 -25.22 8.35 18.08
CA MET A 432 -26.00 9.58 18.24
C MET A 432 -25.13 10.84 18.16
N ILE A 433 -23.92 10.82 18.74
CA ILE A 433 -23.04 12.00 18.78
C ILE A 433 -22.51 12.29 17.37
N GLN A 434 -22.05 11.27 16.64
CA GLN A 434 -21.62 11.46 15.25
C GLN A 434 -22.76 11.89 14.34
N LEU A 435 -23.95 11.29 14.50
CA LEU A 435 -25.14 11.68 13.76
C LEU A 435 -25.48 13.15 14.01
N GLN A 436 -25.56 13.58 15.28
CA GLN A 436 -25.85 14.96 15.66
C GLN A 436 -24.80 15.93 15.13
N LEU A 437 -23.51 15.61 15.24
CA LEU A 437 -22.41 16.44 14.72
C LEU A 437 -22.53 16.67 13.21
N LYS A 438 -22.79 15.60 12.44
CA LYS A 438 -22.91 15.69 10.98
C LYS A 438 -24.20 16.34 10.54
N LEU A 439 -25.31 16.04 11.22
CA LEU A 439 -26.61 16.63 10.95
C LEU A 439 -26.59 18.14 11.22
N GLN A 440 -26.06 18.57 12.36
CA GLN A 440 -25.91 19.99 12.70
C GLN A 440 -25.04 20.72 11.67
N GLY A 441 -23.92 20.11 11.25
CA GLY A 441 -23.06 20.66 10.19
C GLY A 441 -23.69 20.71 8.79
N CYS A 442 -24.87 20.11 8.62
CA CYS A 442 -25.67 20.16 7.40
C CYS A 442 -26.77 21.22 7.48
N VAL A 443 -27.55 21.24 8.57
CA VAL A 443 -28.77 22.06 8.68
C VAL A 443 -28.59 23.36 9.49
N SER A 444 -27.57 23.45 10.34
CA SER A 444 -27.36 24.56 11.28
C SER A 444 -25.91 25.05 11.22
N VAL A 445 -25.48 25.45 10.03
CA VAL A 445 -24.10 25.89 9.80
C VAL A 445 -23.88 27.29 10.37
N GLN A 446 -22.91 27.44 11.27
CA GLN A 446 -22.61 28.71 11.96
C GLN A 446 -21.34 29.41 11.45
N VAL A 447 -20.35 28.63 10.97
CA VAL A 447 -19.01 29.16 10.61
C VAL A 447 -18.78 29.19 9.10
N ASN A 448 -19.21 28.14 8.39
CA ASN A 448 -19.04 28.02 6.94
C ASN A 448 -20.29 28.53 6.20
N ALA A 449 -20.17 28.80 4.89
CA ALA A 449 -21.29 29.32 4.08
C ALA A 449 -22.51 28.36 3.98
N GLY A 450 -22.30 27.07 4.24
CA GLY A 450 -23.36 26.05 4.30
C GLY A 450 -23.88 25.59 2.93
N PRO A 451 -24.70 24.52 2.88
CA PRO A 451 -25.20 23.94 1.62
C PRO A 451 -25.98 24.93 0.76
N LEU A 452 -26.79 25.82 1.36
CA LEU A 452 -27.60 26.79 0.62
C LEU A 452 -26.77 27.78 -0.19
N ALA A 453 -25.52 28.05 0.20
CA ALA A 453 -24.64 28.91 -0.58
C ALA A 453 -24.37 28.31 -1.97
N TYR A 454 -24.28 26.98 -2.09
CA TYR A 454 -24.20 26.31 -3.39
C TYR A 454 -25.48 26.45 -4.20
N ALA A 455 -26.65 26.33 -3.56
CA ALA A 455 -27.93 26.53 -4.24
C ALA A 455 -28.06 27.96 -4.77
N ARG A 456 -27.73 28.99 -3.98
CA ARG A 456 -27.75 30.39 -4.40
C ARG A 456 -26.79 30.68 -5.55
N ALA A 457 -25.57 30.12 -5.49
CA ALA A 457 -24.52 30.33 -6.48
C ALA A 457 -24.82 29.66 -7.84
N PHE A 458 -25.45 28.48 -7.83
CA PHE A 458 -25.53 27.63 -9.03
C PHE A 458 -26.96 27.30 -9.51
N LEU A 459 -27.99 27.42 -8.67
CA LEU A 459 -29.34 26.93 -8.99
C LEU A 459 -30.39 28.03 -9.22
N ASN A 460 -30.13 29.27 -8.79
CA ASN A 460 -31.01 30.41 -9.08
C ASN A 460 -31.08 30.65 -10.60
N ASP A 461 -32.27 30.91 -11.15
CA ASP A 461 -32.52 31.09 -12.60
C ASP A 461 -31.52 32.01 -13.31
N SER A 462 -31.16 33.12 -12.65
CA SER A 462 -30.19 34.10 -13.18
C SER A 462 -28.77 33.54 -13.31
N GLN A 463 -28.39 32.55 -12.49
CA GLN A 463 -27.06 31.92 -12.47
C GLN A 463 -27.05 30.57 -13.19
N ALA A 464 -28.13 29.78 -13.08
CA ALA A 464 -28.24 28.45 -13.66
C ALA A 464 -28.03 28.44 -15.18
N SER A 465 -28.48 29.49 -15.87
CA SER A 465 -28.27 29.69 -17.31
C SER A 465 -26.79 29.78 -17.74
N LYS A 466 -25.87 30.06 -16.80
CA LYS A 466 -24.42 30.13 -17.06
C LYS A 466 -23.74 28.76 -17.07
N TYR A 467 -24.42 27.71 -16.63
CA TYR A 467 -23.87 26.35 -16.50
C TYR A 467 -24.59 25.36 -17.43
N PRO A 468 -23.93 24.24 -17.80
CA PRO A 468 -24.59 23.22 -18.61
C PRO A 468 -25.85 22.68 -17.91
N PRO A 469 -26.99 22.55 -18.61
CA PRO A 469 -28.26 22.17 -18.00
C PRO A 469 -28.21 20.79 -17.32
N LYS A 470 -27.41 19.87 -17.89
CA LYS A 470 -27.16 18.56 -17.29
C LYS A 470 -26.52 18.66 -15.89
N LYS A 471 -25.58 19.61 -15.68
CA LYS A 471 -24.89 19.82 -14.40
C LYS A 471 -25.76 20.50 -13.37
N VAL A 472 -26.58 21.47 -13.81
CA VAL A 472 -27.60 22.08 -12.96
C VAL A 472 -28.59 21.04 -12.49
N ASN A 473 -29.11 20.19 -13.38
CA ASN A 473 -30.04 19.12 -13.02
C ASN A 473 -29.40 18.09 -12.09
N GLU A 474 -28.14 17.70 -12.34
CA GLU A 474 -27.39 16.80 -11.46
C GLU A 474 -27.27 17.38 -10.03
N LEU A 475 -26.97 18.67 -9.90
CA LEU A 475 -26.92 19.34 -8.60
C LEU A 475 -28.31 19.42 -7.93
N LYS A 476 -29.38 19.73 -8.68
CA LYS A 476 -30.77 19.70 -8.17
C LYS A 476 -31.12 18.31 -7.63
N ASP A 477 -30.86 17.25 -8.40
CA ASP A 477 -31.10 15.87 -8.00
C ASP A 477 -30.33 15.49 -6.73
N MET A 478 -29.08 15.95 -6.62
CA MET A 478 -28.26 15.73 -5.42
C MET A 478 -28.80 16.47 -4.20
N PHE A 479 -29.32 17.69 -4.36
CA PHE A 479 -30.00 18.40 -3.29
C PHE A 479 -31.28 17.70 -2.83
N ARG A 480 -32.08 17.12 -3.74
CA ARG A 480 -33.27 16.32 -3.34
C ARG A 480 -32.87 15.15 -2.44
N LYS A 481 -31.83 14.41 -2.84
CA LYS A 481 -31.27 13.30 -2.04
C LYS A 481 -30.72 13.78 -0.70
N PHE A 482 -30.07 14.94 -0.69
CA PHE A 482 -29.53 15.55 0.53
C PHE A 482 -30.62 15.92 1.53
N ILE A 483 -31.70 16.55 1.07
CA ILE A 483 -32.87 16.88 1.91
C ILE A 483 -33.50 15.61 2.47
N GLN A 484 -33.71 14.59 1.63
CA GLN A 484 -34.22 13.30 2.08
C GLN A 484 -33.33 12.67 3.17
N ALA A 485 -32.01 12.68 2.98
CA ALA A 485 -31.07 12.15 3.96
C ALA A 485 -31.10 12.94 5.28
N CYS A 486 -31.21 14.27 5.23
CA CYS A 486 -31.36 15.12 6.41
C CYS A 486 -32.68 14.85 7.15
N SER A 487 -33.77 14.65 6.42
CA SER A 487 -35.08 14.30 7.02
C SER A 487 -35.01 12.98 7.78
N ILE A 488 -34.46 11.94 7.14
CA ILE A 488 -34.28 10.62 7.78
C ILE A 488 -33.37 10.74 9.01
N ALA A 489 -32.29 11.52 8.92
CA ALA A 489 -31.39 11.77 10.04
C ALA A 489 -32.07 12.49 11.21
N LEU A 490 -32.95 13.46 10.93
CA LEU A 490 -33.77 14.14 11.95
C LEU A 490 -34.75 13.17 12.61
N GLU A 491 -35.51 12.42 11.83
CA GLU A 491 -36.46 11.42 12.37
C GLU A 491 -35.76 10.38 13.25
N LEU A 492 -34.55 9.96 12.85
CA LEU A 492 -33.74 9.05 13.64
C LEU A 492 -33.23 9.71 14.93
N ASN A 493 -32.73 10.95 14.84
CA ASN A 493 -32.25 11.70 16.00
C ASN A 493 -33.38 11.93 17.02
N GLU A 494 -34.60 12.23 16.57
CA GLU A 494 -35.78 12.41 17.44
C GLU A 494 -36.07 11.18 18.32
N ARG A 495 -35.79 9.98 17.81
CA ARG A 495 -35.96 8.73 18.57
C ARG A 495 -34.83 8.46 19.56
N LEU A 496 -33.69 9.13 19.41
CA LEU A 496 -32.46 8.89 20.18
C LEU A 496 -32.23 9.93 21.29
N ILE A 497 -32.75 11.15 21.11
CA ILE A 497 -32.56 12.23 22.08
C ILE A 497 -33.15 11.93 23.46
N LYS A 498 -32.59 12.57 24.48
CA LYS A 498 -33.11 12.62 25.85
C LYS A 498 -33.79 13.97 26.11
N GLU A 499 -34.47 14.11 27.25
CA GLU A 499 -35.21 15.33 27.62
C GLU A 499 -34.37 16.60 27.55
N ASP A 500 -33.08 16.53 27.90
CA ASP A 500 -32.13 17.65 27.86
C ASP A 500 -31.75 18.10 26.44
N GLN A 501 -32.03 17.29 25.42
CA GLN A 501 -31.71 17.58 24.02
C GLN A 501 -32.94 17.97 23.17
N VAL A 502 -34.14 18.06 23.77
CA VAL A 502 -35.39 18.38 23.04
C VAL A 502 -35.33 19.77 22.40
N GLU A 503 -34.90 20.78 23.14
CA GLU A 503 -34.78 22.16 22.61
C GLU A 503 -33.74 22.23 21.47
N TYR A 504 -32.62 21.53 21.63
CA TYR A 504 -31.61 21.40 20.58
C TYR A 504 -32.19 20.76 19.31
N HIS A 505 -32.94 19.68 19.46
CA HIS A 505 -33.56 18.98 18.34
C HIS A 505 -34.62 19.83 17.62
N GLU A 506 -35.47 20.54 18.37
CA GLU A 506 -36.45 21.47 17.78
C GLU A 506 -35.76 22.62 17.03
N GLY A 507 -34.62 23.10 17.53
CA GLY A 507 -33.76 24.04 16.81
C GLY A 507 -33.27 23.47 15.47
N LEU A 508 -32.81 22.22 15.43
CA LEU A 508 -32.40 21.56 14.18
C LEU A 508 -33.58 21.40 13.20
N LYS A 509 -34.77 20.99 13.70
CA LYS A 509 -35.99 20.88 12.89
C LYS A 509 -36.42 22.22 12.30
N SER A 510 -36.38 23.31 13.09
CA SER A 510 -36.71 24.65 12.60
C SER A 510 -35.75 25.06 11.48
N ASN A 511 -34.44 24.96 11.71
CA ASN A 511 -33.43 25.31 10.71
C ASN A 511 -33.54 24.46 9.44
N PHE A 512 -33.87 23.17 9.58
CA PHE A 512 -34.14 22.31 8.44
C PHE A 512 -35.36 22.77 7.65
N ARG A 513 -36.48 23.11 8.30
CA ARG A 513 -37.68 23.65 7.62
C ARG A 513 -37.37 24.93 6.85
N ASP A 514 -36.61 25.84 7.45
CA ASP A 514 -36.20 27.09 6.80
C ASP A 514 -35.30 26.80 5.59
N MET A 515 -34.37 25.84 5.72
CA MET A 515 -33.52 25.40 4.61
C MET A 515 -34.32 24.77 3.46
N VAL A 516 -35.30 23.90 3.74
CA VAL A 516 -36.15 23.29 2.70
C VAL A 516 -36.98 24.36 2.00
N LYS A 517 -37.54 25.31 2.76
CA LYS A 517 -38.33 26.42 2.20
C LYS A 517 -37.48 27.26 1.24
N GLU A 518 -36.32 27.71 1.70
CA GLU A 518 -35.43 28.53 0.86
C GLU A 518 -34.94 27.77 -0.37
N LEU A 519 -34.58 26.49 -0.21
CA LEU A 519 -34.16 25.68 -1.34
C LEU A 519 -35.30 25.50 -2.36
N SER A 520 -36.53 25.26 -1.91
CA SER A 520 -37.73 25.15 -2.75
C SER A 520 -37.97 26.44 -3.55
N ASP A 521 -37.80 27.59 -2.90
CA ASP A 521 -37.91 28.90 -3.54
C ASP A 521 -36.82 29.10 -4.62
N ILE A 522 -35.59 28.63 -4.38
CA ILE A 522 -34.47 28.73 -5.34
C ILE A 522 -34.65 27.82 -6.55
N ILE A 523 -35.12 26.58 -6.34
CA ILE A 523 -35.22 25.59 -7.43
C ILE A 523 -36.58 25.60 -8.16
N HIS A 524 -37.55 26.36 -7.63
CA HIS A 524 -38.94 26.46 -8.08
C HIS A 524 -39.68 25.12 -8.08
N GLU A 525 -39.49 24.34 -7.01
CA GLU A 525 -40.07 23.01 -6.82
C GLU A 525 -40.40 22.79 -5.34
N GLN A 526 -41.50 22.11 -5.04
CA GLN A 526 -41.86 21.76 -3.67
C GLN A 526 -41.09 20.49 -3.25
N LEU A 527 -40.18 20.64 -2.28
CA LEU A 527 -39.29 19.58 -1.79
C LEU A 527 -39.81 18.83 -0.56
#